data_AF-A0A7C1MXU3-F1
#
_entry.id   AF-A0A7C1MXU3-F1
#
_cell.length_a   1.000
_cell.length_b   1.000
_cell.length_c   1.000
_cell.angle_alpha   90.00
_cell.angle_beta   90.00
_cell.angle_gamma   90.00
#
_symmetry.space_group_name_H-M   'P 1'
#
loop_
_entity.id
_entity.type
_entity.pdbx_description
1 polymer ?
#
loop_
_entity_poly.entity_id
_entity_poly.type
_entity_poly.pdbx_seq_one_letter_code
_entity_poly.pdbx_strand_id
1 'polypeptide(L)' 'LLTDKLETLPFAIGLSRKAKAIIKQNLWVSLGIVALLIPATIFGFANIGVAVVIHEGSTLLVVFNALRLLAYNK' A
#
# COMPACT_ATOMS: atom_id res chain seq x y z
N LEU A 1 13.32 -9.75 33.67
CA LEU A 1 12.77 -10.67 32.64
C LEU A 1 11.56 -10.09 31.90
N LEU A 2 10.53 -9.51 32.55
CA LEU A 2 9.44 -8.78 31.85
C LEU A 2 9.76 -7.30 31.58
N THR A 3 10.58 -6.67 32.43
CA THR A 3 10.96 -5.26 32.34
C THR A 3 11.71 -4.92 31.04
N ASP A 4 12.54 -5.83 30.53
CA ASP A 4 13.32 -5.63 29.29
C ASP A 4 12.45 -5.45 28.03
N LYS A 5 11.21 -5.96 28.03
CA LYS A 5 10.31 -5.82 26.87
C LYS A 5 9.61 -4.47 26.80
N LEU A 6 9.50 -3.77 27.94
CA LEU A 6 8.84 -2.46 28.00
C LEU A 6 9.64 -1.37 27.27
N GLU A 7 10.98 -1.48 27.23
CA GLU A 7 11.83 -0.57 26.44
C GLU A 7 11.62 -0.69 24.92
N THR A 8 11.19 -1.85 24.44
CA THR A 8 10.89 -2.08 23.00
C THR A 8 9.46 -1.67 22.60
N LEU A 9 8.58 -1.41 23.58
CA LEU A 9 7.19 -1.03 23.34
C LEU A 9 7.05 0.26 22.50
N PRO A 10 7.81 1.34 22.78
CA PRO A 10 7.77 2.57 21.98
C PRO A 10 8.27 2.38 20.54
N PHE A 11 9.20 1.44 20.32
CA PHE A 11 9.65 1.06 18.98
C PHE A 11 8.53 0.36 18.22
N ALA A 12 7.95 -0.70 18.81
CA ALA A 12 6.87 -1.48 18.22
C ALA A 12 5.63 -0.63 17.90
N ILE A 13 5.24 0.28 18.80
CA ILE A 13 4.14 1.23 18.56
C ILE A 13 4.47 2.17 17.39
N GLY A 14 5.71 2.66 17.31
CA GLY A 14 6.15 3.52 16.20
C GLY A 14 6.09 2.79 14.85
N LEU A 15 6.62 1.57 14.79
CA LEU A 15 6.57 0.72 13.60
C LEU A 15 5.13 0.42 13.20
N SER A 16 4.26 0.06 14.16
CA SER A 16 2.85 -0.22 13.92
C SER A 16 2.11 1.00 13.33
N ARG A 17 2.37 2.21 13.85
CA ARG A 17 1.78 3.45 13.31
C ARG A 17 2.21 3.69 11.87
N LYS A 18 3.48 3.47 11.54
CA LYS A 18 4.00 3.60 10.17
C LYS A 18 3.41 2.54 9.24
N ALA A 19 3.35 1.29 9.68
CA ALA A 19 2.71 0.20 8.94
C ALA A 19 1.24 0.54 8.64
N LYS A 20 0.48 1.02 9.64
CA LYS A 20 -0.91 1.45 9.46
C LYS A 20 -1.06 2.57 8.44
N ALA A 21 -0.14 3.53 8.41
CA ALA A 21 -0.14 4.60 7.41
C ALA A 21 0.06 4.07 6.00
N ILE A 22 1.03 3.16 5.80
CA ILE A 22 1.31 2.53 4.51
C ILE A 22 0.14 1.65 4.04
N ILE A 23 -0.47 0.88 4.94
CA ILE A 23 -1.67 0.09 4.63
C ILE A 23 -2.81 0.98 4.13
N LYS A 24 -3.05 2.11 4.80
CA LYS A 24 -4.09 3.07 4.37
C LYS A 24 -3.79 3.66 2.99
N GLN A 25 -2.53 3.96 2.69
CA GLN A 25 -2.13 4.45 1.35
C GLN A 25 -2.36 3.38 0.28
N ASN A 26 -1.93 2.15 0.54
CA ASN A 26 -2.12 1.03 -0.39
C ASN A 26 -3.60 0.80 -0.67
N LEU A 27 -4.44 0.82 0.36
CA LEU A 27 -5.88 0.65 0.21
C LEU A 27 -6.50 1.78 -0.63
N TRP A 28 -6.08 3.02 -0.40
CA TRP A 28 -6.51 4.16 -1.22
C TRP A 28 -6.12 4.02 -2.68
N VAL A 29 -4.89 3.60 -2.95
CA VAL A 29 -4.40 3.37 -4.32
C VAL A 29 -5.20 2.26 -4.99
N SER A 30 -5.29 1.08 -4.37
CA SER A 30 -6.02 -0.07 -4.91
C SER A 30 -7.49 0.26 -5.21
N LEU A 31 -8.18 0.91 -4.26
CA LEU A 31 -9.57 1.34 -4.46
C LEU A 31 -9.69 2.39 -5.58
N GLY A 32 -8.77 3.35 -5.64
CA GLY A 32 -8.75 4.38 -6.69
C GLY A 32 -8.61 3.79 -8.09
N ILE A 33 -7.72 2.81 -8.26
CA ILE A 33 -7.52 2.15 -9.56
C ILE A 33 -8.76 1.35 -9.97
N VAL A 34 -9.35 0.59 -9.05
CA VAL A 34 -10.58 -0.16 -9.32
C VAL A 34 -11.73 0.80 -9.67
N ALA A 35 -11.88 1.88 -8.90
CA ALA A 35 -12.91 2.90 -9.13
C ALA A 35 -12.72 3.65 -10.46
N LEU A 36 -11.50 3.75 -10.98
CA LEU A 36 -11.20 4.39 -12.26
C LEU A 36 -11.29 3.41 -13.45
N LEU A 37 -10.73 2.21 -13.32
CA LEU A 37 -10.70 1.21 -14.39
C LEU A 37 -12.08 0.64 -14.69
N ILE A 38 -12.94 0.44 -13.69
CA ILE A 38 -14.29 -0.09 -13.91
C ILE A 38 -15.09 0.83 -14.86
N PRO A 39 -15.30 2.13 -14.56
CA PRO A 39 -15.97 3.03 -15.48
C PRO A 39 -15.25 3.15 -16.81
N ALA A 40 -13.93 3.31 -16.82
CA ALA A 40 -13.16 3.47 -18.06
C ALA A 40 -13.33 2.27 -19.00
N THR A 41 -13.41 1.06 -18.46
CA THR A 41 -13.64 -0.16 -19.24
C THR A 41 -15.09 -0.23 -19.74
N ILE A 42 -16.07 0.09 -18.89
CA ILE A 42 -17.50 0.07 -19.26
C ILE A 42 -17.81 1.08 -20.38
N PHE A 43 -17.25 2.29 -20.30
CA PHE A 43 -17.44 3.33 -21.32
C PHE A 43 -16.53 3.15 -22.55
N GLY A 44 -15.69 2.10 -22.59
CA GLY A 44 -14.81 1.81 -23.72
C GLY A 44 -13.60 2.74 -23.85
N PHE A 45 -13.28 3.54 -22.82
CA PHE A 45 -12.09 4.39 -22.78
C PHE A 45 -10.81 3.61 -22.51
N ALA A 46 -10.90 2.43 -21.88
CA ALA A 46 -9.77 1.57 -21.57
C ALA A 46 -9.84 0.27 -22.38
N ASN A 47 -8.90 0.12 -23.32
CA ASN A 47 -8.70 -1.14 -24.04
C ASN A 47 -8.09 -2.18 -23.08
N ILE A 48 -8.30 -3.47 -23.34
CA ILE A 48 -7.83 -4.58 -22.47
C ILE A 48 -6.33 -4.43 -22.13
N GLY A 49 -5.49 -4.09 -23.13
CA GLY A 49 -4.06 -3.90 -22.89
C GLY A 49 -3.74 -2.77 -21.91
N VAL A 50 -4.41 -1.62 -22.02
CA VAL A 50 -4.22 -0.47 -21.12
C VAL A 50 -4.73 -0.80 -19.71
N ALA A 51 -5.89 -1.44 -19.61
CA ALA A 51 -6.47 -1.84 -18.34
C ALA A 51 -5.56 -2.80 -17.57
N VAL A 52 -4.99 -3.81 -18.26
CA VAL A 52 -4.04 -4.77 -17.67
C VAL A 52 -2.76 -4.08 -17.23
N VAL A 53 -2.17 -3.22 -18.07
CA VAL A 53 -0.94 -2.50 -17.69
C VAL A 53 -1.15 -1.62 -16.47
N ILE A 54 -2.29 -0.92 -16.36
CA ILE A 54 -2.60 -0.09 -15.19
C ILE A 54 -2.83 -0.98 -13.95
N HIS A 55 -3.57 -2.07 -14.09
CA HIS A 55 -3.83 -3.00 -12.99
C HIS A 55 -2.53 -3.63 -12.47
N GLU A 56 -1.73 -4.23 -13.34
CA GLU A 56 -0.48 -4.87 -12.96
C GLU A 56 0.59 -3.85 -12.55
N GLY A 57 0.65 -2.69 -13.21
CA GLY A 57 1.55 -1.60 -12.82
C GLY A 57 1.25 -1.08 -11.41
N SER A 58 -0.01 -1.14 -10.97
CA SER A 58 -0.37 -0.74 -9.62
C SER A 58 0.11 -1.69 -8.53
N THR A 59 0.22 -2.98 -8.83
CA THR A 59 0.73 -3.96 -7.86
C THR A 59 2.18 -3.63 -7.53
N LEU A 60 2.98 -3.29 -8.55
CA LEU A 60 4.35 -2.82 -8.38
C LEU A 60 4.42 -1.54 -7.54
N LEU A 61 3.54 -0.56 -7.78
CA LEU A 61 3.48 0.69 -7.01
C LEU A 61 3.21 0.41 -5.52
N VAL A 62 2.22 -0.43 -5.23
CA VAL A 62 1.87 -0.83 -3.86
C VAL A 62 3.01 -1.59 -3.18
N VAL A 63 3.69 -2.49 -3.91
CA VAL A 63 4.88 -3.20 -3.42
C VAL A 63 6.01 -2.22 -3.08
N PHE A 64 6.31 -1.27 -3.96
CA PHE A 64 7.30 -0.22 -3.67
C PHE A 64 6.93 0.58 -2.41
N ASN A 65 5.66 0.92 -2.22
CA ASN A 65 5.22 1.63 -1.02
C ASN A 65 5.36 0.76 0.25
N ALA A 66 5.15 -0.55 0.14
CA ALA A 66 5.37 -1.50 1.24
C ALA A 66 6.86 -1.62 1.62
N LEU A 67 7.78 -1.62 0.63
CA LEU A 67 9.22 -1.65 0.87
C LEU A 67 9.72 -0.44 1.68
N ARG A 68 9.02 0.70 1.64
CA ARG A 68 9.32 1.86 2.48
C ARG A 68 9.22 1.56 3.98
N LEU A 69 8.39 0.59 4.38
CA LEU A 69 8.32 0.13 5.77
C LEU A 69 9.58 -0.64 6.18
N LEU A 70 10.21 -1.35 5.24
CA LEU A 70 11.46 -2.08 5.48
C LEU A 70 12.63 -1.12 5.77
N ALA A 71 12.58 0.07 5.18
CA ALA A 71 13.51 1.16 5.47
C ALA A 71 13.18 1.93 6.76
N TYR A 72 12.22 1.45 7.58
CA TYR A 72 11.94 2.04 8.88
C TYR A 72 13.10 1.78 9.84
N ASN A 73 14.03 2.73 9.88
CA ASN A 73 15.11 2.79 10.83
C ASN A 73 14.70 3.78 11.94
N LYS A 74 14.68 3.33 13.19
CA LYS A 74 14.34 4.15 14.36
C LYS A 74 15.41 4.00 15.40
#